data_AF-M5G2I9-F1
#
_entry.id   AF-M5G2I9-F1
#
_cell.length_a   1.000
_cell.length_b   1.000
_cell.length_c   1.000
_cell.angle_alpha   90.00
_cell.angle_beta   90.00
_cell.angle_gamma   90.00
#
_symmetry.space_group_name_H-M   'P 1'
#
loop_
_entity.id
_entity.type
_entity.pdbx_description
1 polymer ?
#
loop_
_entity_poly.entity_id
_entity_poly.type
_entity_poly.pdbx_seq_one_letter_code
_entity_poly.pdbx_strand_id
1 'polypeptide(L)'
;MLRSSELRYTANTQLEHLHARYTGTGHADITKYDWITHQHRDTYASIVGHPPLLSYLALADGEATGRIKFEMAEKMLQPCGPPPQKEED
;
A
#
# COMPACT_ATOMS: atom_id res chain seq x y z
N MET A 1 -6.88 13.31 -36.45
CA MET A 1 -6.56 14.10 -35.25
C MET A 1 -7.61 13.74 -34.21
N LEU A 2 -7.28 12.88 -33.23
CA LEU A 2 -8.22 12.49 -32.17
C LEU A 2 -8.54 13.73 -31.31
N ARG A 3 -9.80 13.90 -30.89
CA ARG A 3 -10.16 15.05 -30.04
C ARG A 3 -9.53 14.86 -28.67
N SER A 4 -9.04 15.94 -28.06
CA SER A 4 -8.44 15.92 -26.72
C SER A 4 -9.32 15.25 -25.65
N SER A 5 -10.64 15.22 -25.83
CA SER A 5 -11.59 14.54 -24.95
C SER A 5 -11.49 13.01 -25.01
N GLU A 6 -11.28 12.43 -26.20
CA GLU A 6 -11.14 10.98 -26.39
C GLU A 6 -9.84 10.49 -25.75
N LEU A 7 -8.76 11.26 -25.88
CA LEU A 7 -7.47 10.92 -25.29
C LEU A 7 -7.51 10.87 -23.75
N ARG A 8 -8.23 11.81 -23.12
CA ARG A 8 -8.45 11.81 -21.66
C ARG A 8 -9.31 10.64 -21.20
N TYR A 9 -10.35 10.31 -21.96
CA TYR A 9 -11.21 9.17 -21.65
C TYR A 9 -10.41 7.86 -21.68
N THR A 10 -9.62 7.62 -22.72
CA THR A 10 -8.78 6.42 -22.83
C THR A 10 -7.70 6.38 -21.74
N ALA A 11 -7.11 7.51 -21.37
CA ALA A 11 -6.14 7.57 -20.29
C ALA A 11 -6.76 7.19 -18.93
N ASN A 12 -7.96 7.69 -18.64
CA ASN A 12 -8.66 7.38 -17.39
C ASN A 12 -9.04 5.90 -17.30
N THR A 13 -9.54 5.30 -18.38
CA THR A 13 -9.88 3.86 -18.38
C THR A 13 -8.64 2.98 -18.21
N GLN A 14 -7.51 3.33 -18.83
CA GLN A 14 -6.25 2.62 -18.62
C GLN A 14 -5.78 2.70 -17.15
N LEU A 15 -5.94 3.87 -16.53
CA LEU A 15 -5.58 4.10 -15.14
C LEU A 15 -6.48 3.29 -14.18
N GLU A 16 -7.80 3.27 -14.42
CA GLU A 16 -8.75 2.43 -13.68
C GLU A 16 -8.40 0.94 -13.78
N HIS A 17 -7.98 0.47 -14.96
CA HIS A 17 -7.53 -0.91 -15.15
C HIS A 17 -6.29 -1.22 -14.30
N LEU A 18 -5.34 -0.29 -14.16
CA LEU A 18 -4.16 -0.46 -13.32
C LEU A 18 -4.53 -0.50 -11.83
N HIS A 19 -5.40 0.40 -11.35
CA HIS A 19 -5.89 0.37 -9.97
C HIS A 19 -6.59 -0.95 -9.63
N ALA A 20 -7.37 -1.50 -10.55
CA ALA A 20 -8.07 -2.78 -10.35
C ALA A 20 -7.11 -3.97 -10.27
N ARG A 21 -5.99 -3.92 -10.99
CA ARG A 21 -5.04 -5.04 -11.07
C ARG A 21 -3.93 -4.97 -10.00
N TYR A 22 -3.48 -3.76 -9.69
CA TYR A 22 -2.32 -3.51 -8.85
C TYR A 22 -2.71 -2.55 -7.73
N THR A 23 -3.05 -3.12 -6.57
CA THR A 23 -3.29 -2.36 -5.34
C THR A 23 -2.07 -1.50 -5.03
N GLY A 24 -2.29 -0.21 -4.73
CA GLY A 24 -1.21 0.75 -4.47
C GLY A 24 -0.73 1.52 -5.70
N THR A 25 -1.28 1.28 -6.89
CA THR A 25 -1.08 2.17 -8.04
C THR A 25 -1.44 3.61 -7.65
N GLY A 26 -0.52 4.56 -7.88
CA GLY A 26 -0.73 5.97 -7.54
C GLY A 26 -1.39 6.78 -8.66
N HIS A 27 -1.89 7.96 -8.30
CA HIS A 27 -2.41 8.98 -9.22
C HIS A 27 -2.00 10.38 -8.72
N ALA A 28 -2.21 11.42 -9.54
CA ALA A 28 -1.76 12.79 -9.23
C ALA A 28 -2.34 13.35 -7.91
N ASP A 29 -3.58 12.99 -7.60
CA ASP A 29 -4.30 13.45 -6.41
C ASP A 29 -4.14 12.52 -5.19
N ILE A 30 -3.18 11.59 -5.19
CA ILE A 30 -2.98 10.67 -4.07
C ILE A 30 -2.59 11.44 -2.81
N THR A 31 -3.25 11.16 -1.69
CA THR A 31 -2.91 11.83 -0.43
C THR A 31 -1.61 11.27 0.14
N LYS A 32 -0.90 12.08 0.93
CA LYS A 32 0.27 11.62 1.69
C LYS A 32 -0.07 10.41 2.57
N TYR A 33 -1.26 10.39 3.15
CA TYR A 33 -1.72 9.30 4.01
C TYR A 33 -1.85 8.00 3.21
N ASP A 34 -2.49 8.02 2.04
CA ASP A 34 -2.68 6.83 1.20
C ASP A 34 -1.33 6.28 0.70
N TRP A 35 -0.45 7.17 0.23
CA TRP A 35 0.88 6.80 -0.25
C TRP A 35 1.73 6.11 0.82
N ILE A 36 1.76 6.68 2.03
CA ILE A 36 2.54 6.12 3.15
C ILE A 36 1.89 4.83 3.68
N THR A 37 0.56 4.74 3.68
CA THR A 37 -0.18 3.52 4.06
C THR A 37 0.17 2.36 3.13
N HIS A 38 0.21 2.60 1.81
CA HIS A 38 0.63 1.59 0.84
C HIS A 38 2.08 1.15 1.08
N GLN A 39 3.03 2.07 1.26
CA GLN A 39 4.42 1.72 1.54
C GLN A 39 4.60 0.85 2.81
N HIS A 40 3.88 1.15 3.88
CA HIS A 40 3.95 0.33 5.10
C HIS A 40 3.40 -1.08 4.86
N ARG A 41 2.28 -1.20 4.15
CA ARG A 41 1.70 -2.50 3.79
C ARG A 41 2.66 -3.30 2.91
N ASP A 42 3.29 -2.68 1.91
CA ASP A 42 4.28 -3.34 1.06
C ASP A 42 5.52 -3.79 1.84
N THR A 43 5.94 -2.99 2.82
CA THR A 43 7.05 -3.33 3.72
C THR A 43 6.70 -4.56 4.58
N TYR A 44 5.53 -4.57 5.23
CA TYR A 44 5.10 -5.71 6.03
C TYR A 44 4.89 -6.97 5.17
N ALA A 45 4.34 -6.82 3.96
CA ALA A 45 4.19 -7.92 3.02
C ALA A 45 5.56 -8.50 2.64
N SER A 46 6.54 -7.63 2.40
CA SER A 46 7.92 -8.03 2.10
C SER A 46 8.58 -8.76 3.26
N ILE A 47 8.41 -8.28 4.51
CA ILE A 47 8.93 -8.97 5.70
C ILE A 47 8.33 -10.37 5.83
N VAL A 48 7.01 -10.50 5.68
CA VAL A 48 6.32 -11.80 5.79
C VAL A 48 6.69 -12.75 4.64
N GLY A 49 6.85 -12.21 3.42
CA GLY A 49 7.12 -12.97 2.20
C GLY A 49 8.57 -13.42 2.04
N HIS A 50 9.53 -12.75 2.69
CA HIS A 50 10.96 -13.08 2.56
C HIS A 50 11.48 -13.71 3.87
N PRO A 51 11.75 -15.02 3.89
CA PRO A 51 12.21 -15.71 5.11
C PRO A 51 13.43 -15.08 5.79
N PRO A 52 14.44 -14.54 5.07
CA PRO A 52 15.57 -13.88 5.72
C PRO A 52 15.18 -12.63 6.52
N LEU A 53 14.26 -11.81 5.99
CA LEU A 53 13.79 -10.59 6.68
C LEU A 53 12.96 -10.95 7.91
N LEU A 54 12.06 -11.94 7.77
CA LEU A 54 11.27 -12.43 8.88
C LEU A 54 12.15 -12.99 10.00
N SER A 55 13.13 -13.83 9.66
CA SER A 55 14.06 -14.42 10.63
C SER A 55 14.92 -13.36 11.30
N TYR A 56 15.32 -12.32 10.56
CA TYR A 56 16.07 -11.20 11.13
C TYR A 56 15.26 -10.46 12.19
N LEU A 57 14.00 -10.10 11.92
CA LEU A 57 13.13 -9.47 12.93
C LEU A 57 12.85 -10.40 14.10
N ALA A 58 12.51 -11.67 13.85
CA ALA A 58 12.23 -12.64 14.91
C ALA A 58 13.42 -12.83 15.86
N LEU A 59 14.64 -12.82 15.32
CA LEU A 59 15.85 -12.89 16.13
C LEU A 59 16.09 -11.61 16.93
N ALA A 60 15.87 -10.44 16.33
CA ALA A 60 16.04 -9.14 16.98
C ALA A 60 15.04 -8.96 18.15
N ASP A 61 13.80 -9.37 17.96
CA ASP A 61 12.74 -9.26 18.98
C ASP A 61 12.74 -10.44 19.97
N GLY A 62 13.50 -11.51 19.69
CA GLY A 62 13.55 -12.70 20.54
C GLY A 62 12.25 -13.52 20.52
N GLU A 63 11.47 -13.42 19.45
CA GLU A 63 10.12 -13.98 19.33
C GLU A 63 10.05 -15.11 18.30
N ALA A 64 9.01 -15.92 18.37
CA ALA A 64 8.76 -16.95 17.38
C ALA A 64 8.47 -16.32 16.01
N THR A 65 8.96 -16.91 14.91
CA THR A 65 8.68 -16.42 13.54
C THR A 65 7.18 -16.34 13.23
N GLY A 66 6.38 -17.26 13.80
CA GLY A 66 4.92 -17.22 13.71
C GLY A 66 4.30 -16.01 14.39
N ARG A 67 4.86 -15.57 15.53
CA ARG A 67 4.44 -14.37 16.26
C ARG A 67 4.70 -13.11 15.44
N ILE A 68 5.89 -12.97 14.88
CA ILE A 68 6.23 -11.84 14.00
C ILE A 68 5.35 -11.83 12.74
N LYS A 69 5.10 -12.98 12.10
CA LYS A 69 4.18 -13.05 10.94
C LYS A 69 2.78 -12.54 11.30
N PHE A 70 2.26 -12.97 12.45
CA PHE A 70 0.96 -12.52 12.94
C PHE A 70 0.93 -11.02 13.18
N GLU A 71 1.94 -10.49 13.88
CA GLU A 71 2.04 -9.06 14.17
C GLU A 71 2.16 -8.20 12.91
N MET A 72 2.99 -8.60 11.94
CA MET A 72 3.10 -7.88 10.66
C MET A 72 1.76 -7.86 9.91
N ALA A 73 1.00 -8.96 9.93
CA ALA A 73 -0.33 -9.02 9.34
C ALA A 73 -1.34 -8.13 10.07
N GLU A 74 -1.34 -8.07 11.39
CA GLU A 74 -2.22 -7.16 12.16
C GLU A 74 -1.89 -5.69 11.87
N LYS A 75 -0.61 -5.33 11.82
CA LYS A 75 -0.15 -3.96 11.53
C LYS A 75 -0.57 -3.47 10.13
N MET A 76 -0.91 -4.35 9.19
CA MET A 76 -1.38 -3.96 7.86
C MET A 76 -2.75 -3.27 7.86
N LEU A 77 -3.59 -3.50 8.89
CA LEU A 77 -4.94 -2.94 8.91
C LEU A 77 -4.89 -1.41 8.85
N GLN A 78 -4.12 -0.81 9.76
CA GLN A 78 -4.01 0.64 9.91
C GLN A 78 -2.59 1.03 10.33
N PRO A 79 -1.60 0.90 9.42
CA PRO A 79 -0.19 1.11 9.75
C PRO A 79 0.14 2.56 10.13
N CYS A 80 -0.67 3.52 9.68
CA CYS A 80 -0.42 4.94 9.81
C CYS A 80 -1.44 5.65 10.73
N GLY A 81 -2.19 4.88 11.53
CA GLY A 81 -3.28 5.42 12.33
C GLY A 81 -4.52 5.83 11.50
N PRO A 82 -5.51 6.49 12.12
CA PRO A 82 -6.70 6.99 11.43
C PRO A 82 -6.36 7.94 10.27
N PRO A 83 -7.12 7.88 9.15
CA PRO A 83 -6.96 8.86 8.08
C PRO A 83 -7.24 10.28 8.59
N PRO A 84 -6.57 11.30 8.03
CA PRO A 84 -6.86 12.68 8.37
C PRO A 84 -8.33 13.01 8.10
N GLN A 85 -8.90 13.90 8.90
CA GLN A 85 -10.23 14.44 8.63
C GLN A 85 -10.20 15.13 7.27
N LYS A 86 -11.19 14.85 6.43
CA LYS A 86 -11.36 15.62 5.19
C LYS A 86 -11.68 17.05 5.60
N GLU A 87 -10.97 18.02 5.05
CA GLU A 87 -11.40 19.41 5.13
C GLU A 87 -12.78 19.47 4.45
N GLU A 88 -13.82 19.80 5.21
CA GLU A 88 -15.10 20.17 4.64
C GLU A 88 -14.90 21.55 4.00
N ASP A 89 -15.11 21.66 2.69
CA ASP A 89 -15.17 22.94 1.98
C ASP A 89 -16.27 23.86 2.56
#